data_AF-A0A1V4QEI8-F1
#
_entry.id   AF-A0A1V4QEI8-F1
#
_cell.length_a   1.000
_cell.length_b   1.000
_cell.length_c   1.000
_cell.angle_alpha   90.00
_cell.angle_beta   90.00
_cell.angle_gamma   90.00
#
_symmetry.space_group_name_H-M   'P 1'
#
loop_
_entity.id
_entity.type
_entity.pdbx_description
1 polymer ?
#
loop_
_entity_poly.entity_id
_entity_poly.type
_entity_poly.pdbx_seq_one_letter_code
_entity_poly.pdbx_strand_id
1 'polypeptide(L)'
;EPVFVYNGTAYIENNGRVEVKLPDYFDRINKNPRIQLTGVGTPEVVYVAEDIKGNRFTIGGKPGTKVYWTVTAERKDVHARIAKILTPVEQKKTGHLIGHSLDDDAMIGIYDRIKTRGDFHWRTEEGRRVHNELKIYERK
;
A
#
# COMPACT_ATOMS: atom_id res chain seq x y z
N GLU A 1 10.25 3.27 2.14
CA GLU A 1 9.63 3.38 3.48
C GLU A 1 8.15 3.03 3.36
N PRO A 2 7.42 2.64 4.42
CA PRO A 2 5.98 2.48 4.31
C PRO A 2 5.35 3.77 3.76
N VAL A 3 4.53 3.63 2.72
CA VAL A 3 3.90 4.73 2.02
C VAL A 3 2.43 4.81 2.43
N PHE A 4 1.98 6.00 2.82
CA PHE A 4 0.56 6.29 2.97
C PHE A 4 -0.01 6.86 1.68
N VAL A 5 -1.25 6.48 1.40
CA VAL A 5 -2.00 6.92 0.23
C VAL A 5 -3.23 7.66 0.73
N TYR A 6 -3.41 8.88 0.24
CA TYR A 6 -4.58 9.71 0.43
C TYR A 6 -5.17 9.97 -0.96
N ASN A 7 -6.49 9.88 -1.10
CA ASN A 7 -7.13 10.13 -2.38
C ASN A 7 -8.49 10.79 -2.21
N GLY A 8 -8.99 11.35 -3.30
CA GLY A 8 -10.31 11.95 -3.32
C GLY A 8 -10.65 12.55 -4.66
N THR A 9 -11.77 13.28 -4.67
CA THR A 9 -12.26 14.05 -5.81
C THR A 9 -12.27 15.53 -5.51
N ALA A 10 -12.03 16.35 -6.52
CA ALA A 10 -12.23 17.79 -6.48
C ALA A 10 -12.85 18.27 -7.80
N TYR A 11 -13.52 19.42 -7.75
CA TYR A 11 -14.04 20.11 -8.93
C TYR A 11 -13.35 21.46 -9.02
N ILE A 12 -12.79 21.78 -10.19
CA ILE A 12 -12.17 23.09 -10.41
C ILE A 12 -13.26 24.18 -10.33
N GLU A 13 -13.04 25.20 -9.51
CA GLU A 13 -13.98 26.30 -9.32
C GLU A 13 -13.96 27.28 -10.50
N ASN A 14 -14.86 28.28 -10.47
CA ASN A 14 -14.98 29.29 -11.52
C ASN A 14 -13.70 30.12 -11.74
N ASN A 15 -12.81 30.19 -10.74
CA ASN A 15 -11.52 30.87 -10.83
C ASN A 15 -10.41 30.01 -11.47
N GLY A 16 -10.72 28.79 -11.93
CA GLY A 16 -9.75 27.86 -12.53
C GLY A 16 -8.87 27.12 -11.52
N ARG A 17 -9.21 27.17 -10.22
CA ARG A 17 -8.47 26.53 -9.13
C ARG A 17 -9.41 25.79 -8.17
N VAL A 18 -8.87 24.87 -7.39
CA VAL A 18 -9.54 24.28 -6.23
C VAL A 18 -8.50 23.92 -5.17
N GLU A 19 -8.77 24.29 -3.91
CA GLU A 19 -7.93 23.91 -2.77
C GLU A 19 -8.38 22.55 -2.23
N VAL A 20 -7.42 21.64 -2.02
CA VAL A 20 -7.64 20.35 -1.35
C VAL A 20 -6.98 20.40 0.02
N LYS A 21 -7.77 20.11 1.06
CA LYS A 21 -7.29 19.99 2.45
C LYS A 21 -7.03 18.54 2.79
N LEU A 22 -5.81 18.27 3.24
CA LEU A 22 -5.39 17.00 3.82
C LEU A 22 -5.72 16.99 5.32
N PRO A 23 -5.79 15.80 5.95
CA PRO A 23 -6.03 15.72 7.40
C PRO A 23 -4.99 16.51 8.20
N ASP A 24 -5.39 17.10 9.33
CA ASP A 24 -4.53 17.97 10.16
C ASP A 24 -3.24 17.29 10.64
N TYR A 25 -3.23 15.96 10.73
CA TYR A 25 -2.08 15.17 11.14
C TYR A 25 -1.09 14.88 10.00
N PHE A 26 -1.43 15.17 8.74
CA PHE A 26 -0.66 14.75 7.57
C PHE A 26 0.82 15.17 7.66
N ASP A 27 1.09 16.47 7.84
CA ASP A 27 2.45 17.00 7.94
C ASP A 27 3.19 16.50 9.18
N ARG A 28 2.49 15.99 10.21
CA ARG A 28 3.13 15.47 11.43
C ARG A 28 3.72 14.07 11.23
N ILE A 29 3.12 13.25 10.37
CA ILE A 29 3.50 11.83 10.21
C ILE A 29 4.11 11.50 8.85
N ASN A 30 4.03 12.42 7.89
CA ASN A 30 4.49 12.23 6.52
C ASN A 30 5.70 13.09 6.16
N LYS A 31 6.47 12.62 5.17
CA LYS A 31 7.51 13.35 4.45
C LYS A 31 7.47 12.98 2.96
N ASN A 32 8.16 13.77 2.14
CA ASN A 32 8.31 13.53 0.70
C ASN A 32 6.98 13.25 -0.04
N PRO A 33 5.95 14.11 0.13
CA PRO A 33 4.69 13.86 -0.51
C PRO A 33 4.78 14.04 -2.02
N ARG A 34 4.01 13.26 -2.77
CA ARG A 34 3.87 13.37 -4.23
C ARG A 34 2.39 13.37 -4.60
N ILE A 35 2.01 14.34 -5.43
CA ILE A 35 0.65 14.45 -5.97
C ILE A 35 0.61 13.80 -7.36
N GLN A 36 -0.42 13.02 -7.63
CA GLN A 36 -0.82 12.57 -8.96
C GLN A 36 -2.26 12.98 -9.21
N LEU A 37 -2.53 13.50 -10.41
CA LEU A 37 -3.83 14.02 -10.82
C LEU A 37 -4.34 13.25 -12.03
N THR A 38 -5.65 13.09 -12.11
CA THR A 38 -6.33 12.55 -13.29
C THR A 38 -7.59 13.36 -13.54
N GLY A 39 -7.62 14.10 -14.65
CA GLY A 39 -8.83 14.76 -15.14
C GLY A 39 -9.87 13.74 -15.58
N VAL A 40 -11.15 14.02 -15.33
CA VAL A 40 -12.27 13.10 -15.61
C VAL A 40 -13.21 13.70 -16.64
N GLY A 41 -13.56 12.92 -17.66
CA GLY A 41 -14.60 13.24 -18.65
C GLY A 41 -14.15 14.18 -19.77
N THR A 42 -13.04 14.90 -19.63
CA THR A 42 -12.48 15.76 -20.69
C THR A 42 -10.96 15.63 -20.73
N PRO A 43 -10.33 15.79 -21.91
CA PRO A 43 -8.87 15.76 -22.06
C PRO A 43 -8.19 17.06 -21.60
N GLU A 44 -8.85 17.82 -20.73
CA GLU A 44 -8.35 19.11 -20.24
C GLU A 44 -7.13 18.89 -19.33
N VAL A 45 -6.14 19.76 -19.49
CA VAL A 45 -4.92 19.70 -18.67
C VAL A 45 -5.25 20.09 -17.24
N VAL A 46 -4.91 19.21 -16.31
CA VAL A 46 -4.93 19.48 -14.86
C VAL A 46 -3.50 19.50 -14.34
N TYR A 47 -3.21 20.41 -13.42
CA TYR A 47 -1.86 20.58 -12.89
C TYR A 47 -1.89 20.96 -11.42
N VAL A 48 -0.79 20.70 -10.72
CA VAL A 48 -0.58 21.17 -9.34
C VAL A 48 -0.20 22.64 -9.42
N ALA A 49 -1.10 23.52 -9.01
CA ALA A 49 -0.88 24.96 -9.04
C ALA A 49 -0.06 25.44 -7.83
N GLU A 50 -0.24 24.79 -6.69
CA GLU A 50 0.57 24.98 -5.48
C GLU A 50 0.82 23.61 -4.84
N ASP A 51 2.08 23.31 -4.56
CA ASP A 51 2.48 22.07 -3.90
C ASP A 51 2.03 22.05 -2.42
N ILE A 52 2.14 20.88 -1.78
CA ILE A 52 1.66 20.67 -0.41
C ILE A 52 2.39 21.57 0.57
N LYS A 53 1.64 22.46 1.24
CA LYS A 53 2.14 23.32 2.32
C LYS A 53 1.08 23.54 3.39
N GLY A 54 1.34 23.07 4.61
CA GLY A 54 0.42 23.24 5.73
C GLY A 54 -0.87 22.45 5.49
N ASN A 55 -0.71 21.14 5.25
CA ASN A 55 -1.78 20.17 5.00
C ASN A 55 -2.75 20.54 3.87
N ARG A 56 -2.31 21.26 2.84
CA ARG A 56 -3.16 21.60 1.69
C ARG A 56 -2.34 21.79 0.43
N PHE A 57 -2.99 21.64 -0.71
CA PHE A 57 -2.43 21.92 -2.03
C PHE A 57 -3.53 22.44 -2.96
N THR A 58 -3.12 23.05 -4.07
CA THR A 58 -4.06 23.66 -5.01
C THR A 58 -3.94 22.99 -6.37
N ILE A 59 -5.08 22.57 -6.92
CA ILE A 59 -5.18 22.02 -8.27
C ILE A 59 -5.67 23.13 -9.21
N GLY A 60 -5.01 23.28 -10.36
CA GLY A 60 -5.42 24.17 -11.45
C GLY A 60 -5.95 23.41 -12.66
N GLY A 61 -6.86 24.04 -13.41
CA GLY A 61 -7.44 23.47 -14.62
C GLY A 61 -8.58 24.34 -15.17
N LYS A 62 -9.35 23.77 -16.10
CA LYS A 62 -10.57 24.41 -16.60
C LYS A 62 -11.70 24.33 -15.55
N PRO A 63 -12.46 25.42 -15.32
CA PRO A 63 -13.63 25.40 -14.43
C PRO A 63 -14.61 24.27 -14.73
N GLY A 64 -15.15 23.65 -13.68
CA GLY A 64 -16.09 22.53 -13.76
C GLY A 64 -15.44 21.17 -14.01
N THR A 65 -14.14 21.10 -14.33
CA THR A 65 -13.44 19.83 -14.52
C THR A 65 -13.38 19.06 -13.19
N LYS A 66 -13.85 17.80 -13.22
CA LYS A 66 -13.68 16.86 -12.11
C LYS A 66 -12.26 16.27 -12.16
N VAL A 67 -11.61 16.20 -11.01
CA VAL A 67 -10.24 15.69 -10.86
C VAL A 67 -10.22 14.60 -9.78
N TYR A 68 -9.67 13.43 -10.11
CA TYR A 68 -9.19 12.47 -9.12
C TYR A 68 -7.77 12.86 -8.71
N TRP A 69 -7.52 12.92 -7.42
CA TRP A 69 -6.20 13.20 -6.87
C TRP A 69 -5.76 12.06 -5.97
N THR A 70 -4.47 11.75 -6.02
CA THR A 70 -3.79 10.83 -5.12
C THR A 70 -2.55 11.52 -4.57
N VAL A 71 -2.42 11.56 -3.25
CA VAL A 71 -1.20 11.97 -2.56
C VAL A 71 -0.57 10.72 -1.96
N THR A 72 0.67 10.45 -2.34
CA THR A 72 1.50 9.43 -1.69
C THR A 72 2.51 10.13 -0.79
N ALA A 73 2.82 9.58 0.36
CA ALA A 73 3.85 10.13 1.24
C ALA A 73 4.55 9.04 2.05
N GLU A 74 5.83 9.27 2.35
CA GLU A 74 6.63 8.37 3.17
C GLU A 74 6.35 8.63 4.66
N ARG A 75 6.16 7.56 5.43
CA ARG A 75 5.92 7.66 6.86
C ARG A 75 7.22 7.94 7.62
N LYS A 76 7.25 8.94 8.51
CA LYS A 76 8.48 9.38 9.22
C LYS A 76 8.61 8.99 10.70
N ASP A 77 7.76 8.10 11.20
CA ASP A 77 7.75 7.68 12.61
C ASP A 77 8.80 6.61 12.96
N VAL A 78 9.08 6.45 14.25
CA VAL A 78 10.08 5.49 14.78
C VAL A 78 9.72 4.05 14.39
N HIS A 79 8.43 3.69 14.42
CA HIS A 79 7.99 2.35 14.02
C HIS A 79 8.27 2.04 12.55
N ALA A 80 8.15 3.01 11.64
CA ALA A 80 8.51 2.80 10.23
C ALA A 80 10.01 2.50 10.06
N ARG A 81 10.86 3.16 10.84
CA ARG A 81 12.31 2.88 10.85
C ARG A 81 12.62 1.50 11.40
N ILE A 82 11.99 1.10 12.52
CA ILE A 82 12.16 -0.24 13.11
C ILE A 82 11.67 -1.33 12.14
N ALA A 83 10.49 -1.15 11.54
CA ALA A 83 9.95 -2.09 10.56
C ALA A 83 10.87 -2.25 9.34
N LYS A 84 11.51 -1.17 8.86
CA LYS A 84 12.50 -1.23 7.78
C LYS A 84 13.72 -2.06 8.15
N ILE A 85 14.19 -1.96 9.41
CA ILE A 85 15.34 -2.74 9.90
C ILE A 85 14.97 -4.22 10.03
N LEU A 86 13.79 -4.51 10.58
CA LEU A 86 13.32 -5.88 10.83
C LEU A 86 12.82 -6.59 9.56
N THR A 87 12.36 -5.85 8.55
CA THR A 87 11.75 -6.42 7.34
C THR A 87 12.28 -5.68 6.10
N PRO A 88 13.49 -6.01 5.63
CA PRO A 88 14.04 -5.40 4.44
C PRO A 88 13.19 -5.72 3.21
N VAL A 89 13.04 -4.73 2.32
CA VAL A 89 12.21 -4.77 1.10
C VAL A 89 12.70 -5.81 0.10
N GLU A 90 14.01 -6.06 0.11
CA GLU A 90 14.64 -7.15 -0.60
C GLU A 90 15.26 -8.07 0.43
N GLN A 91 14.81 -9.32 0.45
CA GLN A 91 15.48 -10.37 1.21
C GLN A 91 15.96 -11.43 0.23
N LYS A 92 17.26 -11.72 0.30
CA LYS A 92 17.84 -12.81 -0.49
C LYS A 92 17.26 -14.12 0.05
N LYS A 93 16.40 -14.75 -0.74
CA LYS A 93 15.89 -16.09 -0.43
C LYS A 93 17.04 -17.08 -0.54
N THR A 94 17.18 -17.95 0.46
CA THR A 94 18.24 -18.98 0.51
C THR A 94 17.62 -20.36 0.71
N GLY A 95 18.29 -21.40 0.22
CA GLY A 95 17.83 -22.78 0.36
C GLY A 95 16.47 -23.03 -0.31
N HIS A 96 15.57 -23.73 0.40
CA HIS A 96 14.24 -24.10 -0.10
C HIS A 96 13.29 -22.90 -0.31
N LEU A 97 13.66 -21.70 0.14
CA LEU A 97 12.86 -20.48 -0.05
C LEU A 97 13.04 -19.88 -1.45
N ILE A 98 14.02 -20.32 -2.24
CA ILE A 98 14.21 -19.84 -3.62
C ILE A 98 13.00 -20.30 -4.48
N GLY A 99 12.24 -19.34 -5.01
CA GLY A 99 11.00 -19.60 -5.77
C GLY A 99 9.70 -19.50 -4.96
N HIS A 100 9.79 -19.36 -3.63
CA HIS A 100 8.64 -19.25 -2.72
C HIS A 100 8.48 -17.82 -2.18
N SER A 101 7.28 -17.36 -1.83
CA SER A 101 7.10 -16.03 -1.21
C SER A 101 7.70 -16.03 0.20
N LEU A 102 8.30 -14.94 0.67
CA LEU A 102 8.79 -14.86 2.07
C LEU A 102 7.63 -14.90 3.08
N ASP A 103 6.45 -14.48 2.64
CA ASP A 103 5.20 -14.65 3.39
C ASP A 103 4.85 -16.12 3.61
N ASP A 104 5.45 -17.05 2.85
CA ASP A 104 5.14 -18.47 3.01
C ASP A 104 5.57 -18.97 4.39
N ASP A 105 6.66 -18.50 5.01
CA ASP A 105 7.04 -18.91 6.38
C ASP A 105 6.10 -18.34 7.46
N ALA A 106 5.71 -17.07 7.33
CA ALA A 106 4.75 -16.45 8.23
C ALA A 106 3.36 -17.10 8.09
N MET A 107 2.98 -17.44 6.85
CA MET A 107 1.77 -18.17 6.54
C MET A 107 1.87 -19.62 6.98
N ILE A 108 3.01 -20.31 6.85
CA ILE A 108 3.25 -21.67 7.35
C ILE A 108 3.06 -21.69 8.87
N GLY A 109 3.63 -20.73 9.60
CA GLY A 109 3.44 -20.62 11.05
C GLY A 109 2.00 -20.29 11.47
N ILE A 110 1.25 -19.54 10.65
CA ILE A 110 -0.19 -19.32 10.85
C ILE A 110 -0.98 -20.59 10.51
N TYR A 111 -0.68 -21.25 9.40
CA TYR A 111 -1.31 -22.48 8.93
C TYR A 111 -1.08 -23.63 9.92
N ASP A 112 0.12 -23.77 10.48
CA ASP A 112 0.42 -24.78 11.49
C ASP A 112 -0.30 -24.50 12.81
N ARG A 113 -0.46 -23.23 13.19
CA ARG A 113 -1.30 -22.85 14.34
C ARG A 113 -2.79 -23.13 14.12
N ILE A 114 -3.31 -22.89 12.92
CA ILE A 114 -4.70 -23.20 12.56
C ILE A 114 -4.91 -24.72 12.51
N LYS A 115 -3.93 -25.49 11.98
CA LYS A 115 -3.96 -26.95 11.93
C LYS A 115 -3.86 -27.60 13.32
N THR A 116 -3.03 -27.06 14.21
CA THR A 116 -2.88 -27.59 15.59
C THR A 116 -4.06 -27.25 16.49
N ARG A 117 -4.79 -26.15 16.22
CA ARG A 117 -6.03 -25.80 16.92
C ARG A 117 -7.25 -26.59 16.46
N GLY A 118 -7.17 -27.33 15.35
CA GLY A 118 -8.22 -28.26 14.91
C GLY A 118 -9.29 -27.67 13.97
N ASP A 119 -9.29 -26.36 13.74
CA ASP A 119 -10.31 -25.67 12.93
C ASP A 119 -10.02 -25.70 11.40
N PHE A 120 -9.05 -26.50 10.96
CA PHE A 120 -8.64 -26.57 9.56
C PHE A 120 -9.37 -27.68 8.79
N HIS A 121 -10.17 -27.30 7.80
CA HIS A 121 -10.83 -28.24 6.90
C HIS A 121 -10.27 -28.13 5.47
N TRP A 122 -9.80 -29.25 4.94
CA TRP A 122 -9.38 -29.36 3.55
C TRP A 122 -10.57 -29.19 2.61
N ARG A 123 -10.45 -28.27 1.64
CA ARG A 123 -11.47 -28.10 0.59
C ARG A 123 -11.53 -29.29 -0.38
N THR A 124 -10.41 -29.98 -0.58
CA THR A 124 -10.30 -31.12 -1.50
C THR A 124 -9.40 -32.23 -0.92
N GLU A 125 -9.66 -33.47 -1.31
CA GLU A 125 -8.87 -34.63 -0.90
C GLU A 125 -7.44 -34.56 -1.47
N GLU A 126 -7.29 -34.04 -2.68
CA GLU A 126 -5.99 -33.84 -3.33
C GLU A 126 -5.12 -32.82 -2.57
N GLY A 127 -5.71 -31.75 -2.05
CA GLY A 127 -5.00 -30.78 -1.21
C GLY A 127 -4.47 -31.39 0.09
N ARG A 128 -5.23 -32.33 0.67
CA ARG A 128 -4.81 -33.10 1.85
C ARG A 128 -3.63 -34.02 1.52
N ARG A 129 -3.68 -34.71 0.37
CA ARG A 129 -2.63 -35.64 -0.08
C ARG A 129 -1.29 -34.92 -0.30
N VAL A 130 -1.28 -33.85 -1.10
CA VAL A 130 -0.07 -33.06 -1.39
C VAL A 130 0.59 -32.53 -0.13
N HIS A 131 -0.20 -32.04 0.85
CA HIS A 131 0.35 -31.56 2.11
C HIS A 131 1.04 -32.66 2.93
N ASN A 132 0.46 -33.86 2.98
CA ASN A 132 1.03 -34.97 3.72
C ASN A 132 2.35 -35.46 3.09
N GLU A 133 2.43 -35.45 1.75
CA GLU A 133 3.66 -35.80 1.01
C GLU A 133 4.78 -34.80 1.26
N LEU A 134 4.47 -33.50 1.31
CA LEU A 134 5.44 -32.45 1.64
C LEU A 134 5.97 -32.57 3.07
N LYS A 135 5.11 -32.88 4.06
CA LYS A 135 5.54 -33.11 5.46
C LYS A 135 6.51 -34.26 5.64
N ILE A 136 6.48 -35.26 4.75
CA ILE A 136 7.39 -36.40 4.78
C ILE A 136 8.78 -36.01 4.26
N TYR A 137 8.84 -35.08 3.29
CA TYR A 137 10.10 -34.58 2.74
C TYR A 137 10.86 -33.68 3.73
N GLU A 138 10.15 -32.88 4.54
CA GLU A 138 10.76 -31.97 5.52
C GLU A 138 11.33 -32.66 6.77
N ARG A 139 11.06 -33.97 6.97
CA ARG A 139 11.56 -34.76 8.10
C ARG A 139 12.81 -35.61 7.79
N LYS A 140 13.32 -35.57 6.57
CA LYS A 140 14.60 -36.18 6.17
C LYS A 140 15.69 -35.11 6.08
#